data_AF-A0AAU5H3Z7-F1
#
_entry.id   AF-A0AAU5H3Z7-F1
#
_cell.length_a   1.000
_cell.length_b   1.000
_cell.length_c   1.000
_cell.angle_alpha   90.00
_cell.angle_beta   90.00
_cell.angle_gamma   90.00
#
_symmetry.space_group_name_H-M   'P 1'
#
loop_
_entity.id
_entity.type
_entity.pdbx_description
1 polymer ?
#
loop_
_entity_poly.entity_id
_entity_poly.type
_entity_poly.pdbx_seq_one_letter_code
_entity_poly.pdbx_strand_id
1 'polypeptide(L)'
;MEKAEHADREPVLLGEALGTVLDGIRFAARTSIPAAGPTAGPATACDGCGATAEWHLTVRGRWIMIEPGAWPTASIPAGRRWRIAGDGTAVGLRAAEPSDTCRITHFDICPANPAPVQSPVLLSLWRRNARGLGGAEREVS
;
A
#
# COMPACT_ATOMS: atom_id res chain seq x y z
N MET A 1 -5.01 -41.51 -4.47
CA MET A 1 -5.33 -40.67 -5.65
C MET A 1 -5.86 -39.38 -5.03
N GLU A 2 -5.09 -38.30 -4.94
CA GLU A 2 -4.41 -37.55 -6.00
C GLU A 2 -3.27 -36.74 -5.34
N LYS A 3 -2.02 -36.83 -5.84
CA LYS A 3 -0.97 -35.87 -5.46
C LYS A 3 -1.05 -34.71 -6.44
N ALA A 4 -1.37 -33.53 -5.94
CA ALA A 4 -1.28 -32.30 -6.71
C ALA A 4 0.19 -32.05 -7.10
N GLU A 5 0.41 -31.94 -8.39
CA GLU A 5 1.66 -31.59 -9.05
C GLU A 5 2.00 -30.13 -8.74
N HIS A 6 2.85 -29.91 -7.74
CA HIS A 6 3.48 -28.62 -7.53
C HIS A 6 4.58 -28.51 -8.59
N ALA A 7 4.35 -27.68 -9.59
CA ALA A 7 5.30 -27.42 -10.68
C ALA A 7 6.72 -27.28 -10.12
N ASP A 8 7.60 -28.10 -10.66
CA ASP A 8 9.03 -28.23 -10.39
C ASP A 8 9.73 -26.88 -10.58
N ARG A 9 9.70 -26.04 -9.53
CA ARG A 9 10.40 -24.76 -9.50
C ARG A 9 11.77 -25.06 -8.93
N GLU A 10 12.76 -25.14 -9.81
CA GLU A 10 14.15 -25.42 -9.44
C GLU A 10 14.58 -24.47 -8.30
N PRO A 11 15.03 -25.01 -7.14
CA PRO A 11 15.40 -24.18 -6.01
C PRO A 11 16.70 -23.44 -6.32
N VAL A 12 16.58 -22.14 -6.56
CA VAL A 12 17.75 -21.28 -6.77
C VAL A 12 18.50 -21.11 -5.45
N LEU A 13 19.82 -21.33 -5.48
CA LEU A 13 20.68 -21.08 -4.33
C LEU A 13 20.67 -19.58 -3.99
N LEU A 14 20.42 -19.26 -2.72
CA LEU A 14 20.33 -17.87 -2.25
C LEU A 14 21.57 -17.04 -2.64
N GLY A 15 22.75 -17.66 -2.68
CA GLY A 15 24.00 -17.02 -3.09
C GLY A 15 24.03 -16.55 -4.55
N GLU A 16 23.44 -17.31 -5.46
CA GLU A 16 23.40 -16.96 -6.90
C GLU A 16 22.36 -15.87 -7.17
N ALA A 17 21.21 -15.96 -6.50
CA ALA A 17 20.17 -14.92 -6.54
C ALA A 17 20.70 -13.59 -5.97
N LEU A 18 21.38 -13.62 -4.83
CA LEU A 18 21.98 -12.43 -4.21
C LEU A 18 23.11 -11.85 -5.07
N GLY A 19 23.95 -12.68 -5.70
CA GLY A 19 25.00 -12.23 -6.61
C GLY A 19 24.45 -11.42 -7.77
N THR A 20 23.40 -11.92 -8.41
CA THR A 20 22.72 -11.25 -9.53
C THR A 20 22.15 -9.89 -9.12
N VAL A 21 21.50 -9.82 -7.94
CA VAL A 21 20.96 -8.56 -7.41
C VAL A 21 22.09 -7.57 -7.12
N LEU A 22 23.19 -8.00 -6.50
CA LEU A 22 24.33 -7.15 -6.17
C LEU A 22 25.01 -6.57 -7.41
N ASP A 23 25.16 -7.36 -8.47
CA ASP A 23 25.75 -6.88 -9.72
C ASP A 23 24.82 -5.89 -10.44
N GLY A 24 23.51 -6.10 -10.40
CA GLY A 24 22.52 -5.12 -10.87
C GLY A 24 22.62 -3.78 -10.15
N ILE A 25 22.76 -3.79 -8.81
CA ILE A 25 22.94 -2.58 -8.00
C ILE A 25 24.24 -1.86 -8.37
N ARG A 26 25.36 -2.58 -8.50
CA ARG A 26 26.66 -2.00 -8.90
C ARG A 26 26.61 -1.40 -10.30
N PHE A 27 25.94 -2.06 -11.24
CA PHE A 27 25.78 -1.56 -12.59
C PHE A 27 24.97 -0.25 -12.61
N ALA A 28 23.86 -0.19 -11.89
CA ALA A 28 23.05 1.02 -11.75
C ALA A 28 23.86 2.18 -11.13
N ALA A 29 24.65 1.89 -10.08
CA ALA A 29 25.51 2.88 -9.44
C ALA A 29 26.60 3.46 -10.38
N ARG A 30 27.10 2.64 -11.32
CA ARG A 30 28.16 3.04 -12.26
C ARG A 30 27.67 3.80 -13.48
N THR A 31 26.40 3.63 -13.85
CA THR A 31 25.85 4.15 -15.11
C THR A 31 25.12 5.48 -14.97
N SER A 32 25.03 6.03 -13.76
CA SER A 32 24.28 7.27 -13.47
C SER A 32 22.84 7.24 -14.01
N ILE A 33 22.29 6.04 -14.23
CA ILE A 33 20.87 5.87 -14.54
C ILE A 33 20.14 6.37 -13.28
N PRO A 34 19.27 7.40 -13.40
CA PRO A 34 18.50 7.83 -12.26
C PRO A 34 17.70 6.61 -11.79
N ALA A 35 17.96 6.15 -10.56
CA ALA A 35 17.08 5.19 -9.92
C ALA A 35 15.68 5.81 -10.02
N ALA A 36 14.74 5.11 -10.65
CA ALA A 36 13.37 5.59 -10.75
C ALA A 36 12.93 6.01 -9.34
N GLY A 37 12.74 7.32 -9.14
CA GLY A 37 12.17 7.87 -7.92
C GLY A 37 10.78 7.29 -7.70
N PRO A 38 10.20 7.42 -6.50
CA PRO A 38 9.14 6.54 -6.02
C PRO A 38 7.84 6.63 -6.82
N THR A 39 7.80 5.94 -7.96
CA THR A 39 6.58 5.50 -8.61
C THR A 39 5.80 4.69 -7.60
N ALA A 40 4.49 4.96 -7.51
CA ALA A 40 3.60 4.16 -6.68
C ALA A 40 3.86 2.67 -6.91
N GLY A 41 4.00 1.91 -5.83
CA GLY A 41 4.19 0.47 -5.89
C GLY A 41 2.92 -0.19 -6.45
N PRO A 42 3.02 -1.40 -6.99
CA PRO A 42 1.85 -2.09 -7.51
C PRO A 42 0.77 -2.22 -6.44
N ALA A 43 -0.50 -2.14 -6.86
CA ALA A 43 -1.62 -2.47 -6.00
C ALA A 43 -1.42 -3.88 -5.42
N THR A 44 -1.47 -3.99 -4.10
CA THR A 44 -1.14 -5.20 -3.34
C THR A 44 -2.28 -5.51 -2.39
N ALA A 45 -2.58 -6.79 -2.20
CA ALA A 45 -3.53 -7.23 -1.17
C ALA A 45 -2.93 -7.03 0.23
N CYS A 46 -3.71 -6.49 1.16
CA CYS A 46 -3.31 -6.40 2.55
C CYS A 46 -3.25 -7.80 3.18
N ASP A 47 -2.13 -8.16 3.80
CA ASP A 47 -1.97 -9.49 4.44
C ASP A 47 -2.98 -9.75 5.57
N GLY A 48 -3.47 -8.69 6.23
CA GLY A 48 -4.40 -8.82 7.34
C GLY A 48 -5.85 -9.01 6.90
N CYS A 49 -6.28 -8.35 5.82
CA CYS A 49 -7.69 -8.33 5.43
C CYS A 49 -7.96 -8.71 3.97
N GLY A 50 -6.93 -8.91 3.15
CA GLY A 50 -7.06 -9.24 1.72
C GLY A 50 -7.49 -8.09 0.81
N ALA A 51 -7.88 -6.93 1.36
CA ALA A 51 -8.28 -5.78 0.55
C ALA A 51 -7.11 -5.22 -0.27
N THR A 52 -7.38 -4.81 -1.50
CA THR A 52 -6.36 -4.23 -2.40
C THR A 52 -6.09 -2.76 -2.05
N ALA A 53 -4.83 -2.38 -1.93
CA ALA A 53 -4.39 -1.01 -1.69
C ALA A 53 -3.00 -0.75 -2.29
N GLU A 54 -2.57 0.50 -2.36
CA GLU A 54 -1.37 0.89 -3.12
C GLU A 54 -0.25 1.34 -2.18
N TRP A 55 0.99 0.89 -2.43
CA TRP A 55 2.15 1.30 -1.63
C TRP A 55 2.75 2.59 -2.16
N HIS A 56 3.02 3.55 -1.27
CA HIS A 56 3.68 4.80 -1.62
C HIS A 56 4.83 5.09 -0.67
N LEU A 57 5.93 5.60 -1.20
CA LEU A 57 7.02 6.11 -0.39
C LEU A 57 6.63 7.49 0.14
N THR A 58 6.84 7.73 1.42
CA THR A 58 6.67 9.06 2.02
C THR A 58 7.90 9.92 1.75
N VAL A 59 7.74 11.25 1.87
CA VAL A 59 8.87 12.21 1.82
C VAL A 59 9.98 11.91 2.85
N ARG A 60 9.70 11.07 3.86
CA ARG A 60 10.66 10.63 4.89
C ARG A 60 11.22 9.22 4.63
N GLY A 61 11.01 8.66 3.43
CA GLY A 61 11.52 7.36 3.02
C GLY A 61 10.81 6.15 3.64
N ARG A 62 9.64 6.33 4.27
CA ARG A 62 8.83 5.21 4.80
C ARG A 62 7.78 4.80 3.78
N TRP A 63 7.59 3.51 3.57
CA TRP A 63 6.48 2.99 2.79
C TRP A 63 5.19 3.01 3.61
N ILE A 64 4.10 3.47 3.00
CA ILE A 64 2.75 3.39 3.55
C ILE A 64 1.80 2.84 2.51
N MET A 65 0.82 2.06 2.96
CA MET A 65 -0.24 1.55 2.10
C MET A 65 -1.40 2.54 2.15
N ILE A 66 -1.80 3.06 1.00
CA ILE A 66 -2.85 4.06 0.83
C ILE A 66 -4.14 3.38 0.41
N GLU A 67 -5.21 3.71 1.13
CA GLU A 67 -6.54 3.20 0.82
C GLU A 67 -7.03 3.74 -0.55
N PRO A 68 -7.65 2.88 -1.38
CA PRO A 68 -8.32 3.33 -2.59
C PRO A 68 -9.40 4.38 -2.33
N GLY A 69 -9.46 5.40 -3.18
CA GLY A 69 -10.44 6.48 -3.08
C GLY A 69 -9.89 7.77 -2.47
N ALA A 70 -10.75 8.77 -2.38
CA ALA A 70 -10.44 10.09 -1.84
C ALA A 70 -11.60 10.56 -0.96
N TRP A 71 -11.28 11.33 0.09
CA TRP A 71 -12.24 11.80 1.07
C TRP A 71 -12.15 13.32 1.24
N PRO A 72 -13.25 13.99 1.60
CA PRO A 72 -13.20 15.41 1.95
C PRO A 72 -12.18 15.66 3.07
N THR A 73 -11.25 16.57 2.84
CA THR A 73 -10.19 16.90 3.79
C THR A 73 -10.74 17.34 5.14
N ALA A 74 -11.85 18.09 5.13
CA ALA A 74 -12.53 18.57 6.33
C ALA A 74 -13.06 17.43 7.23
N SER A 75 -13.35 16.25 6.67
CA SER A 75 -13.91 15.12 7.41
C SER A 75 -12.85 14.20 8.02
N ILE A 76 -11.62 14.21 7.48
CA ILE A 76 -10.54 13.34 7.96
C ILE A 76 -9.71 14.09 9.02
N PRO A 77 -9.30 13.46 10.14
CA PRO A 77 -8.43 14.10 11.14
C PRO A 77 -7.08 14.54 10.54
N ALA A 78 -6.58 15.73 10.92
CA ALA A 78 -5.38 16.34 10.32
C ALA A 78 -4.16 15.41 10.23
N GLY A 79 -3.89 14.63 11.28
CA GLY A 79 -2.75 13.71 11.33
C GLY A 79 -2.88 12.44 10.47
N ARG A 80 -4.00 12.26 9.76
CA ARG A 80 -4.31 11.07 8.94
C ARG A 80 -4.46 11.38 7.45
N ARG A 81 -4.27 12.64 7.07
CA ARG A 81 -4.48 13.13 5.70
C ARG A 81 -3.20 13.00 4.89
N TRP A 82 -3.34 12.44 3.70
CA TRP A 82 -2.25 12.28 2.73
C TRP A 82 -2.66 12.84 1.38
N ARG A 83 -1.68 13.27 0.59
CA ARG A 83 -1.82 13.44 -0.86
C ARG A 83 -0.74 12.64 -1.55
N ILE A 84 -1.01 12.18 -2.77
CA ILE A 84 0.00 11.58 -3.62
C ILE A 84 0.48 12.68 -4.57
N ALA A 85 1.76 13.01 -4.49
CA ALA A 85 2.39 13.95 -5.42
C ALA A 85 2.51 13.30 -6.82
N GLY A 86 2.74 14.12 -7.85
CA GLY A 86 2.78 13.63 -9.24
C GLY A 86 3.88 12.61 -9.51
N ASP A 87 4.90 12.57 -8.66
CA ASP A 87 5.99 11.58 -8.69
C ASP A 87 5.63 10.25 -8.01
N GLY A 88 4.46 10.14 -7.37
CA GLY A 88 4.02 8.97 -6.60
C GLY A 88 4.31 9.06 -5.10
N THR A 89 4.99 10.12 -4.64
CA THR A 89 5.35 10.30 -3.22
C THR A 89 4.13 10.65 -2.37
N ALA A 90 3.95 9.95 -1.25
CA ALA A 90 2.94 10.30 -0.25
C ALA A 90 3.41 11.46 0.64
N VAL A 91 2.66 12.55 0.62
CA VAL A 91 2.92 13.76 1.41
C VAL A 91 1.80 13.93 2.44
N GLY A 92 2.16 14.07 3.71
CA GLY A 92 1.19 14.34 4.77
C GLY A 92 0.63 15.76 4.63
N LEU A 93 -0.68 15.89 4.50
CA LEU A 93 -1.36 17.18 4.43
C LEU A 93 -1.42 17.77 5.84
N ARG A 94 -0.50 18.70 6.13
CA ARG A 94 -0.53 19.49 7.37
C ARG A 94 -1.72 20.46 7.32
N ALA A 95 -2.08 21.02 8.48
CA ALA A 95 -3.26 21.88 8.63
C ALA A 95 -3.33 23.10 7.67
N ALA A 96 -2.21 23.52 7.07
CA ALA A 96 -2.12 24.70 6.22
C ALA A 96 -2.15 24.40 4.70
N GLU A 97 -2.21 23.14 4.27
CA GLU A 97 -2.19 22.82 2.83
C GLU A 97 -3.62 22.80 2.27
N PRO A 98 -3.97 23.71 1.33
CA PRO A 98 -5.31 23.75 0.77
C PRO A 98 -5.51 22.57 -0.18
N SER A 99 -6.37 21.63 0.21
CA SER A 99 -6.84 20.55 -0.65
C SER A 99 -8.27 20.19 -0.26
N ASP A 100 -9.18 20.12 -1.23
CA ASP A 100 -10.57 19.72 -0.98
C ASP A 100 -10.68 18.24 -0.58
N THR A 101 -9.76 17.43 -1.11
CA THR A 101 -9.72 15.99 -0.85
C THR A 101 -8.38 15.51 -0.33
N CYS A 102 -8.38 14.40 0.39
CA CYS A 102 -7.20 13.71 0.86
C CYS A 102 -7.33 12.20 0.66
N ARG A 103 -6.21 11.52 0.80
CA ARG A 103 -6.07 10.08 0.98
C ARG A 103 -5.87 9.77 2.47
N ILE A 104 -6.06 8.51 2.85
CA ILE A 104 -5.74 7.98 4.18
C ILE A 104 -4.92 6.70 4.01
N THR A 105 -4.25 6.27 5.09
CA THR A 105 -3.59 4.97 5.05
C THR A 105 -4.62 3.84 5.17
N HIS A 106 -4.41 2.74 4.45
CA HIS A 106 -5.23 1.54 4.60
C HIS A 106 -5.23 1.05 6.06
N PHE A 107 -4.07 1.10 6.72
CA PHE A 107 -3.90 0.62 8.09
C PHE A 107 -4.77 1.37 9.12
N ASP A 108 -5.14 2.63 8.86
CA ASP A 108 -6.03 3.40 9.75
C ASP A 108 -7.47 2.86 9.78
N ILE A 109 -7.87 2.11 8.75
CA ILE A 109 -9.24 1.61 8.58
C ILE A 109 -9.28 0.12 8.24
N CYS A 110 -8.15 -0.57 8.34
CA CYS A 110 -8.04 -1.99 8.10
C CYS A 110 -8.83 -2.76 9.17
N PRO A 111 -9.75 -3.66 8.80
CA PRO A 111 -10.52 -4.45 9.76
C PRO A 111 -9.67 -5.45 10.56
N ALA A 112 -8.46 -5.77 10.09
CA ALA A 112 -7.49 -6.57 10.84
C ALA A 112 -6.81 -5.80 11.98
N ASN A 113 -6.90 -4.47 11.98
CA ASN A 113 -6.41 -3.61 13.06
C ASN A 113 -7.53 -3.26 14.05
N PRO A 114 -7.18 -2.91 15.31
CA PRO A 114 -8.16 -2.43 16.29
C PRO A 114 -9.00 -1.26 15.76
N ALA A 115 -10.30 -1.30 16.04
CA ALA A 115 -11.22 -0.27 15.57
C ALA A 115 -10.82 1.13 16.08
N PRO A 116 -10.78 2.16 15.20
CA PRO A 116 -10.37 3.51 15.57
C PRO A 116 -11.52 4.28 16.25
N VAL A 117 -11.93 3.84 17.45
CA VAL A 117 -13.11 4.34 18.17
C VAL A 117 -13.09 5.83 18.50
N GLN A 118 -11.89 6.42 18.54
CA GLN A 118 -11.68 7.85 18.83
C GLN A 118 -12.04 8.77 17.65
N SER A 119 -12.30 8.22 16.46
CA SER A 119 -12.68 8.99 15.27
C SER A 119 -13.92 8.37 14.63
N PRO A 120 -15.10 9.00 14.77
CA PRO A 120 -16.34 8.49 14.18
C PRO A 120 -16.26 8.27 12.66
N VAL A 121 -15.50 9.13 11.97
CA VAL A 121 -15.31 9.04 10.52
C VAL A 121 -14.45 7.82 10.15
N LEU A 122 -13.30 7.63 10.80
CA LEU A 122 -12.45 6.46 10.55
C LEU A 122 -13.14 5.16 10.98
N LEU A 123 -13.90 5.19 12.08
CA LEU A 123 -14.68 4.03 12.53
C LEU A 123 -15.74 3.64 11.50
N SER A 124 -16.37 4.62 10.85
CA SER A 124 -17.36 4.37 9.79
C SER A 124 -16.72 3.73 8.55
N LEU A 125 -15.51 4.16 8.19
CA LEU A 125 -14.73 3.56 7.10
C LEU A 125 -14.24 2.15 7.47
N TRP A 126 -13.73 1.96 8.69
CA TRP A 126 -13.35 0.64 9.20
C TRP A 126 -14.52 -0.36 9.11
N ARG A 127 -15.73 0.04 9.52
CA ARG A 127 -16.94 -0.81 9.39
C ARG A 127 -17.32 -1.08 7.94
N ARG A 128 -17.11 -0.13 7.03
CA ARG A 128 -17.32 -0.33 5.59
C ARG A 128 -16.39 -1.43 5.08
N ASN A 129 -15.10 -1.34 5.41
CA ASN A 129 -14.10 -2.31 4.96
C ASN A 129 -14.37 -3.69 5.55
N ALA A 130 -14.74 -3.77 6.83
CA ALA A 130 -15.14 -5.02 7.47
C ALA A 130 -16.31 -5.73 6.75
N ARG A 131 -17.27 -4.97 6.22
CA ARG A 131 -18.39 -5.54 5.44
C ARG A 131 -17.98 -5.98 4.03
N GLY A 132 -17.04 -5.26 3.41
CA GLY A 132 -16.53 -5.58 2.07
C GLY A 132 -15.82 -6.93 2.01
N LEU A 133 -15.26 -7.40 3.13
CA LEU A 133 -14.62 -8.72 3.22
C LEU A 133 -15.60 -9.88 3.03
N GLY A 134 -16.88 -9.71 3.38
CA GLY A 134 -17.90 -10.75 3.23
C GLY A 134 -18.57 -10.82 1.86
N GLY A 135 -18.15 -9.99 0.91
CA GLY A 135 -18.76 -9.86 -0.43
C GLY A 135 -17.97 -10.49 -1.58
N ALA A 136 -16.70 -10.87 -1.37
CA ALA A 136 -15.81 -11.34 -2.43
C ALA A 136 -15.99 -12.83 -2.82
N GLU A 137 -16.84 -13.59 -2.12
CA GLU A 137 -17.10 -15.03 -2.39
C GLU A 137 -18.25 -15.29 -3.39
N ARG A 138 -18.78 -14.27 -4.10
CA ARG A 138 -19.97 -14.41 -4.99
C ARG A 138 -19.76 -14.11 -6.47
N GLU A 139 -18.55 -14.20 -6.99
CA GLU A 139 -18.32 -14.04 -8.44
C GLU A 139 -17.29 -15.03 -8.98
N VAL A 140 -17.68 -16.31 -8.99
CA VAL A 140 -17.18 -17.31 -9.96
C VAL A 140 -18.40 -18.15 -10.36
N SER A 141 -18.94 -17.89 -11.55
CA SER A 141 -19.92 -18.75 -12.24
C SER A 141 -19.24 -19.46 -13.39
#